data_AF-A0A3A8R5B7-F1
#
_entry.id   AF-A0A3A8R5B7-F1
#
_cell.length_a   1.000
_cell.length_b   1.000
_cell.length_c   1.000
_cell.angle_alpha   90.00
_cell.angle_beta   90.00
_cell.angle_gamma   90.00
#
_symmetry.space_group_name_H-M   'P 1'
#
loop_
_entity.id
_entity.type
_entity.pdbx_description
1 polymer ?
#
loop_
_entity_poly.entity_id
_entity_poly.type
_entity_poly.pdbx_seq_one_letter_code
_entity_poly.pdbx_strand_id
1 'polypeptide(L)'
;MKSSDRATPGRSRRIATVSVAGLVVLTGACLVGVEAWFQRKSESPLRLHREQLAANVDAYCAQEAALGADPWFHEGRTEGDAGLLLNAWLPWSRDLKRPPPEGSPLVLPEALREEALDLKQGRWLTANIDVSRLDFDWMVRLLAYDRWDLFNGSPLSAGARFNWVAGEVPDLFLLQRWAKFRMLQGLRTGHPLEAAQQVRHLAWLSLRTDSLAGGSLAVNLLDIERLAHASLASPPADWTPMSAEQTARMNALLLTAPRFAGLAAPPDVARQARGCATQANRCLALTETAFHARLLEPFADASLEEATAALDRDLSRAGCPTLAANEIRTRGVALRDPDSGMSAGASAVAWIPGPPGRWLRSRMAWSVLASALEDLPPLDENKMKQPERFHGQASTPTP
;
A
#
# COMPACT_ATOMS: atom_id res chain seq x y z
N MET A 1 -54.53 3.44 -65.95
CA MET A 1 -53.92 2.96 -64.68
C MET A 1 -52.79 3.91 -64.27
N LYS A 2 -53.05 4.87 -63.37
CA LYS A 2 -52.02 5.55 -62.56
C LYS A 2 -52.67 5.89 -61.22
N SER A 3 -52.41 5.06 -60.21
CA SER A 3 -52.82 5.28 -58.82
C SER A 3 -52.01 6.44 -58.25
N SER A 4 -52.69 7.49 -57.83
CA SER A 4 -52.12 8.66 -57.17
C SER A 4 -52.11 8.41 -55.67
N ASP A 5 -51.09 7.73 -55.17
CA ASP A 5 -50.80 7.64 -53.74
C ASP A 5 -50.25 8.99 -53.23
N ARG A 6 -51.16 9.89 -52.89
CA ARG A 6 -50.81 11.09 -52.09
C ARG A 6 -50.52 10.64 -50.66
N ALA A 7 -49.25 10.35 -50.38
CA ALA A 7 -48.76 10.20 -49.02
C ALA A 7 -49.12 11.45 -48.20
N THR A 8 -49.91 11.27 -47.14
CA THR A 8 -50.35 12.36 -46.26
C THR A 8 -49.14 12.96 -45.52
N PRO A 9 -48.77 14.24 -45.76
CA PRO A 9 -47.53 14.83 -45.24
C PRO A 9 -47.46 14.96 -43.71
N GLY A 10 -48.55 14.67 -43.00
CA GLY A 10 -48.65 14.81 -41.54
C GLY A 10 -48.35 13.55 -40.73
N ARG A 11 -48.41 12.35 -41.32
CA ARG A 11 -48.28 11.09 -40.56
C ARG A 11 -46.82 10.79 -40.19
N SER A 12 -45.86 11.06 -41.09
CA SER A 12 -44.43 10.84 -40.79
C SER A 12 -43.91 11.82 -39.74
N ARG A 13 -44.38 13.09 -39.75
CA ARG A 13 -44.01 14.09 -38.73
C ARG A 13 -44.48 13.68 -37.33
N ARG A 14 -45.73 13.19 -37.20
CA ARG A 14 -46.26 12.71 -35.92
C ARG A 14 -45.49 11.50 -35.38
N ILE A 15 -45.15 10.54 -36.26
CA ILE A 15 -44.34 9.37 -35.87
C ILE A 15 -42.96 9.82 -35.40
N ALA A 16 -42.29 10.70 -36.15
CA ALA A 16 -40.98 11.22 -35.78
C ALA A 16 -41.01 11.95 -34.42
N THR A 17 -42.02 12.80 -34.16
CA THR A 17 -42.15 13.49 -32.86
C THR A 17 -42.38 12.52 -31.71
N VAL A 18 -43.22 11.49 -31.88
CA VAL A 18 -43.47 10.48 -30.85
C VAL A 18 -42.21 9.64 -30.59
N SER A 19 -41.48 9.25 -31.65
CA SER A 19 -40.22 8.52 -31.52
C SER A 19 -39.16 9.34 -30.80
N VAL A 20 -39.02 10.63 -31.11
CA VAL A 20 -38.08 11.53 -30.42
C VAL A 20 -38.49 11.72 -28.96
N ALA A 21 -39.78 11.95 -28.67
CA ALA A 21 -40.25 12.08 -27.29
C ALA A 21 -40.01 10.78 -26.49
N GLY A 22 -40.28 9.62 -27.07
CA GLY A 22 -39.99 8.32 -26.46
C GLY A 22 -38.50 8.12 -26.18
N LEU A 23 -37.62 8.50 -27.12
CA LEU A 23 -36.17 8.45 -26.94
C LEU A 23 -35.70 9.37 -25.81
N VAL A 24 -36.25 10.59 -25.72
CA VAL A 24 -35.93 11.54 -24.64
C VAL A 24 -36.36 11.00 -23.28
N VAL A 25 -37.57 10.44 -23.17
CA VAL A 25 -38.06 9.83 -21.92
C VAL A 25 -37.21 8.64 -21.51
N LEU A 26 -36.88 7.74 -22.45
CA LEU A 26 -36.01 6.60 -22.19
C LEU A 26 -34.61 7.04 -21.72
N THR A 27 -34.03 8.03 -22.39
CA THR A 27 -32.72 8.59 -22.01
C THR A 27 -32.77 9.20 -20.61
N GLY A 28 -33.84 9.95 -20.29
CA GLY A 28 -34.06 10.53 -18.96
C GLY A 28 -34.19 9.46 -17.87
N ALA A 29 -34.99 8.41 -18.12
CA ALA A 29 -35.15 7.28 -17.20
C ALA A 29 -33.83 6.52 -16.98
N CYS A 30 -33.05 6.31 -18.04
CA CYS A 30 -31.71 5.72 -17.94
C CYS A 30 -30.77 6.58 -17.10
N LEU A 31 -30.74 7.90 -17.31
CA LEU A 31 -29.90 8.81 -16.51
C LEU A 31 -30.28 8.81 -15.03
N VAL A 32 -31.58 8.83 -14.71
CA VAL A 32 -32.06 8.72 -13.32
C VAL A 32 -31.70 7.36 -12.71
N GLY A 33 -31.83 6.28 -13.49
CA GLY A 33 -31.42 4.95 -13.05
C GLY A 33 -29.93 4.84 -12.74
N VAL A 34 -29.07 5.41 -13.60
CA VAL A 34 -27.62 5.45 -13.40
C VAL A 34 -27.25 6.33 -12.21
N GLU A 35 -27.87 7.49 -12.04
CA GLU A 35 -27.66 8.36 -10.87
C GLU A 35 -28.09 7.65 -9.57
N ALA A 36 -29.27 7.04 -9.53
CA ALA A 36 -29.73 6.30 -8.35
C ALA A 36 -28.83 5.09 -8.04
N TRP A 37 -28.35 4.38 -9.05
CA TRP A 37 -27.37 3.32 -8.88
C TRP A 37 -26.05 3.86 -8.31
N PHE A 38 -25.56 4.99 -8.83
CA PHE A 38 -24.34 5.63 -8.36
C PHE A 38 -24.44 6.12 -6.91
N GLN A 39 -25.54 6.80 -6.56
CA GLN A 39 -25.77 7.28 -5.20
C GLN A 39 -25.75 6.13 -4.19
N ARG A 40 -26.34 4.99 -4.56
CA ARG A 40 -26.38 3.79 -3.71
C ARG A 40 -25.03 3.07 -3.64
N LYS A 41 -24.34 2.93 -4.79
CA LYS A 41 -23.14 2.11 -4.91
C LYS A 41 -21.85 2.85 -4.52
N SER A 42 -21.79 4.17 -4.69
CA SER A 42 -20.58 4.95 -4.43
C SER A 42 -20.79 6.06 -3.40
N GLU A 43 -21.76 6.97 -3.57
CA GLU A 43 -21.90 8.12 -2.65
C GLU A 43 -22.26 7.72 -1.22
N SER A 44 -23.24 6.82 -1.05
CA SER A 44 -23.71 6.43 0.29
C SER A 44 -22.61 5.74 1.11
N PRO A 45 -21.86 4.75 0.56
CA PRO A 45 -20.69 4.19 1.23
C PRO A 45 -19.60 5.22 1.53
N LEU A 46 -19.29 6.13 0.59
CA LEU A 46 -18.28 7.17 0.80
C LEU A 46 -18.68 8.16 1.90
N ARG A 47 -19.96 8.55 1.96
CA ARG A 47 -20.47 9.43 3.02
C ARG A 47 -20.36 8.74 4.39
N LEU A 48 -20.82 7.49 4.49
CA LEU A 48 -20.70 6.71 5.73
C LEU A 48 -19.22 6.54 6.13
N HIS A 49 -18.34 6.29 5.17
CA HIS A 49 -16.91 6.19 5.43
C HIS A 49 -16.32 7.50 5.97
N ARG A 50 -16.70 8.65 5.37
CA ARG A 50 -16.27 9.97 5.84
C ARG A 50 -16.75 10.28 7.26
N GLU A 51 -18.01 9.96 7.56
CA GLU A 51 -18.57 10.09 8.90
C GLU A 51 -17.81 9.19 9.90
N GLN A 52 -17.48 7.95 9.52
CA GLN A 52 -16.68 7.05 10.34
C GLN A 52 -15.26 7.57 10.57
N LEU A 53 -14.58 8.10 9.54
CA LEU A 53 -13.25 8.68 9.70
C LEU A 53 -13.29 9.89 10.63
N ALA A 54 -14.26 10.79 10.46
CA ALA A 54 -14.43 11.95 11.34
C ALA A 54 -14.69 11.53 12.79
N ALA A 55 -15.51 10.49 13.02
CA ALA A 55 -15.80 9.99 14.35
C ALA A 55 -14.62 9.26 15.03
N ASN A 56 -13.62 8.80 14.27
CA ASN A 56 -12.54 7.95 14.77
C ASN A 56 -11.13 8.58 14.65
N VAL A 57 -11.00 9.82 14.17
CA VAL A 57 -9.68 10.45 13.98
C VAL A 57 -8.89 10.60 15.28
N ASP A 58 -9.56 10.90 16.39
CA ASP A 58 -8.91 10.99 17.70
C ASP A 58 -8.39 9.63 18.19
N ALA A 59 -9.16 8.56 17.94
CA ALA A 59 -8.75 7.20 18.26
C ALA A 59 -7.54 6.78 17.40
N TYR A 60 -7.54 7.13 16.11
CA TYR A 60 -6.38 6.95 15.22
C TYR A 60 -5.15 7.69 15.77
N CYS A 61 -5.29 8.95 16.14
CA CYS A 61 -4.20 9.74 16.71
C CYS A 61 -3.67 9.17 18.03
N ALA A 62 -4.55 8.63 18.88
CA ALA A 62 -4.13 7.96 20.10
C ALA A 62 -3.32 6.68 19.81
N GLN A 63 -3.69 5.91 18.77
CA GLN A 63 -2.90 4.75 18.35
C GLN A 63 -1.55 5.14 17.76
N GLU A 64 -1.47 6.19 16.94
CA GLU A 64 -0.19 6.73 16.44
C GLU A 64 0.72 7.19 17.58
N ALA A 65 0.17 7.91 18.57
CA ALA A 65 0.92 8.34 19.75
C ALA A 65 1.43 7.13 20.56
N ALA A 66 0.60 6.10 20.73
CA ALA A 66 0.97 4.88 21.43
C ALA A 66 1.99 4.01 20.67
N LEU A 67 2.00 4.07 19.32
CA LEU A 67 3.04 3.45 18.50
C LEU A 67 4.37 4.23 18.63
N GLY A 68 4.31 5.56 18.62
CA GLY A 68 5.48 6.43 18.71
C GLY A 68 6.13 6.51 20.10
N ALA A 69 5.43 6.08 21.15
CA ALA A 69 5.95 6.08 22.52
C ALA A 69 7.03 5.01 22.78
N ASP A 70 6.98 3.88 22.07
CA ASP A 70 7.96 2.81 22.20
C ASP A 70 9.02 2.94 21.09
N PRO A 71 10.29 3.22 21.40
CA PRO A 71 11.30 3.43 20.37
C PRO A 71 12.00 2.12 19.98
N TRP A 72 11.27 1.10 19.52
CA TRP A 72 11.80 -0.22 19.09
C TRP A 72 12.93 -0.14 18.04
N PHE A 73 13.10 1.02 17.44
CA PHE A 73 14.22 1.41 16.58
C PHE A 73 15.31 2.20 17.35
N HIS A 74 15.85 1.59 18.42
CA HIS A 74 16.73 2.23 19.41
C HIS A 74 18.10 2.72 18.88
N GLU A 75 18.56 2.22 17.75
CA GLU A 75 19.92 2.46 17.28
C GLU A 75 20.06 3.82 16.58
N GLY A 76 21.12 4.56 16.92
CA GLY A 76 21.53 5.74 16.16
C GLY A 76 21.90 5.35 14.74
N ARG A 77 21.51 6.17 13.75
CA ARG A 77 21.70 5.87 12.33
C ARG A 77 22.49 6.98 11.66
N THR A 78 23.37 6.59 10.75
CA THR A 78 24.07 7.53 9.88
C THR A 78 23.16 7.86 8.69
N GLU A 79 23.05 9.13 8.36
CA GLU A 79 22.28 9.55 7.20
C GLU A 79 22.86 8.92 5.93
N GLY A 80 22.03 8.21 5.18
CA GLY A 80 22.45 7.51 3.98
C GLY A 80 21.31 6.75 3.32
N ASP A 81 21.33 6.72 2.00
CA ASP A 81 20.35 5.97 1.21
C ASP A 81 20.88 4.61 0.73
N ALA A 82 20.27 3.53 1.25
CA ALA A 82 20.56 2.16 0.85
C ALA A 82 20.02 1.81 -0.56
N GLY A 83 19.25 2.69 -1.20
CA GLY A 83 18.66 2.49 -2.51
C GLY A 83 19.65 2.07 -3.58
N LEU A 84 20.82 2.72 -3.66
CA LEU A 84 21.87 2.36 -4.64
C LEU A 84 22.36 0.91 -4.52
N LEU A 85 22.28 0.32 -3.34
CA LEU A 85 22.68 -1.07 -3.10
C LEU A 85 21.48 -2.00 -3.27
N LEU A 86 20.42 -1.79 -2.49
CA LEU A 86 19.25 -2.67 -2.47
C LEU A 86 18.54 -2.72 -3.82
N ASN A 87 18.42 -1.59 -4.52
CA ASN A 87 17.76 -1.55 -5.83
C ASN A 87 18.61 -2.25 -6.90
N ALA A 88 19.94 -2.28 -6.76
CA ALA A 88 20.83 -3.01 -7.67
C ALA A 88 20.91 -4.52 -7.36
N TRP A 89 20.70 -4.90 -6.09
CA TRP A 89 20.81 -6.30 -5.65
C TRP A 89 19.51 -7.08 -5.76
N LEU A 90 18.35 -6.41 -5.70
CA LEU A 90 17.05 -7.06 -5.75
C LEU A 90 16.59 -7.28 -7.19
N PRO A 91 15.93 -8.42 -7.48
CA PRO A 91 15.22 -8.55 -8.73
C PRO A 91 14.00 -7.62 -8.73
N TRP A 92 13.82 -6.90 -9.83
CA TRP A 92 12.66 -6.07 -10.11
C TRP A 92 11.80 -6.79 -11.15
N SER A 93 10.63 -7.25 -10.73
CA SER A 93 9.78 -8.09 -11.57
C SER A 93 8.40 -8.24 -10.96
N ARG A 94 7.39 -8.44 -11.81
CA ARG A 94 6.08 -8.97 -11.36
C ARG A 94 6.16 -10.47 -11.07
N ASP A 95 7.06 -11.17 -11.74
CA ASP A 95 7.38 -12.56 -11.45
C ASP A 95 8.45 -12.62 -10.36
N LEU A 96 8.01 -12.86 -9.12
CA LEU A 96 8.83 -12.99 -7.92
C LEU A 96 9.77 -14.21 -7.95
N LYS A 97 9.72 -15.04 -9.01
CA LYS A 97 10.66 -16.17 -9.19
C LYS A 97 11.95 -15.78 -9.90
N ARG A 98 12.02 -14.56 -10.43
CA ARG A 98 13.20 -14.07 -11.16
C ARG A 98 14.42 -14.09 -10.22
N PRO A 99 15.55 -14.70 -10.62
CA PRO A 99 16.75 -14.70 -9.80
C PRO A 99 17.27 -13.25 -9.63
N PRO A 100 17.97 -12.96 -8.52
CA PRO A 100 18.68 -11.69 -8.36
C PRO A 100 19.63 -11.42 -9.53
N PRO A 101 19.94 -10.14 -9.81
CA PRO A 101 20.93 -9.77 -10.83
C PRO A 101 22.29 -10.43 -10.59
N GLU A 102 23.05 -10.63 -11.67
CA GLU A 102 24.42 -11.16 -11.60
C GLU A 102 25.29 -10.30 -10.67
N GLY A 103 26.05 -10.95 -9.78
CA GLY A 103 26.87 -10.27 -8.77
C GLY A 103 26.12 -9.79 -7.52
N SER A 104 24.80 -9.97 -7.44
CA SER A 104 24.04 -9.68 -6.22
C SER A 104 24.46 -10.60 -5.07
N PRO A 105 24.70 -10.08 -3.85
CA PRO A 105 24.94 -10.91 -2.66
C PRO A 105 23.67 -11.66 -2.22
N LEU A 106 22.52 -11.36 -2.81
CA LEU A 106 21.24 -11.98 -2.46
C LEU A 106 20.96 -13.29 -3.20
N VAL A 107 21.87 -13.72 -4.09
CA VAL A 107 21.77 -15.00 -4.80
C VAL A 107 21.82 -16.15 -3.78
N LEU A 108 20.74 -16.92 -3.73
CA LEU A 108 20.63 -18.09 -2.85
C LEU A 108 21.04 -19.37 -3.57
N PRO A 109 21.72 -20.31 -2.88
CA PRO A 109 21.86 -21.69 -3.36
C PRO A 109 20.50 -22.30 -3.69
N GLU A 110 20.43 -23.15 -4.72
CA GLU A 110 19.17 -23.72 -5.22
C GLU A 110 18.36 -24.44 -4.13
N ALA A 111 19.05 -25.16 -3.22
CA ALA A 111 18.44 -25.86 -2.08
C ALA A 111 17.73 -24.94 -1.06
N LEU A 112 17.99 -23.62 -1.13
CA LEU A 112 17.45 -22.62 -0.20
C LEU A 112 16.39 -21.72 -0.83
N ARG A 113 15.95 -22.02 -2.07
CA ARG A 113 14.87 -21.29 -2.76
C ARG A 113 13.50 -21.70 -2.23
N GLU A 114 12.50 -20.83 -2.39
CA GLU A 114 11.18 -20.94 -1.72
C GLU A 114 10.46 -22.26 -1.98
N GLU A 115 10.55 -22.78 -3.20
CA GLU A 115 9.89 -24.02 -3.62
C GLU A 115 10.46 -25.23 -2.87
N ALA A 116 11.65 -25.10 -2.28
CA ALA A 116 12.32 -26.16 -1.53
C ALA A 116 12.03 -26.13 -0.01
N LEU A 117 11.49 -25.03 0.54
CA LEU A 117 11.38 -24.84 2.00
C LEU A 117 10.04 -24.24 2.45
N ASP A 118 9.32 -24.95 3.33
CA ASP A 118 8.17 -24.37 4.03
C ASP A 118 8.63 -23.44 5.16
N LEU A 119 8.82 -22.17 4.81
CA LEU A 119 9.22 -21.12 5.76
C LEU A 119 8.02 -20.38 6.38
N LYS A 120 6.80 -20.92 6.28
CA LYS A 120 5.60 -20.29 6.85
C LYS A 120 5.56 -20.46 8.39
N GLN A 121 5.00 -19.46 9.07
CA GLN A 121 4.58 -19.49 10.49
C GLN A 121 5.53 -20.25 11.44
N GLY A 122 6.74 -19.73 11.66
CA GLY A 122 7.67 -20.26 12.67
C GLY A 122 8.36 -21.59 12.35
N ARG A 123 7.92 -22.34 11.32
CA ARG A 123 8.56 -23.62 10.92
C ARG A 123 10.02 -23.47 10.51
N TRP A 124 10.41 -22.27 10.08
CA TRP A 124 11.79 -21.95 9.74
C TRP A 124 12.76 -22.05 10.92
N LEU A 125 12.28 -21.90 12.18
CA LEU A 125 13.13 -22.01 13.38
C LEU A 125 13.58 -23.45 13.63
N THR A 126 12.76 -24.43 13.27
CA THR A 126 13.03 -25.86 13.46
C THR A 126 13.52 -26.55 12.19
N ALA A 127 13.58 -25.83 11.07
CA ALA A 127 13.99 -26.38 9.80
C ALA A 127 15.49 -26.74 9.78
N ASN A 128 15.82 -27.92 9.27
CA ASN A 128 17.20 -28.38 9.12
C ASN A 128 17.84 -27.78 7.85
N ILE A 129 18.08 -26.46 7.89
CA ILE A 129 18.64 -25.68 6.78
C ILE A 129 20.10 -25.38 7.07
N ASP A 130 21.06 -25.72 6.21
CA ASP A 130 22.44 -25.26 6.40
C ASP A 130 22.58 -23.79 5.97
N VAL A 131 22.77 -22.90 6.95
CA VAL A 131 22.98 -21.45 6.76
C VAL A 131 24.45 -21.04 6.95
N SER A 132 25.35 -21.98 7.24
CA SER A 132 26.75 -21.68 7.55
C SER A 132 27.55 -21.11 6.37
N ARG A 133 27.09 -21.38 5.15
CA ARG A 133 27.72 -20.93 3.90
C ARG A 133 27.13 -19.63 3.34
N LEU A 134 26.12 -19.07 3.98
CA LEU A 134 25.51 -17.82 3.54
C LEU A 134 26.34 -16.62 4.01
N ASP A 135 26.56 -15.67 3.11
CA ASP A 135 27.22 -14.41 3.43
C ASP A 135 26.19 -13.37 3.89
N PHE A 136 26.36 -12.90 5.12
CA PHE A 136 25.51 -11.87 5.74
C PHE A 136 26.21 -10.51 5.85
N ASP A 137 27.42 -10.35 5.32
CA ASP A 137 28.17 -9.08 5.36
C ASP A 137 27.40 -7.94 4.68
N TRP A 138 26.56 -8.25 3.69
CA TRP A 138 25.71 -7.25 3.07
C TRP A 138 24.72 -6.63 4.06
N MET A 139 24.17 -7.40 5.02
CA MET A 139 23.29 -6.85 6.07
C MET A 139 24.07 -5.97 7.04
N VAL A 140 25.33 -6.30 7.33
CA VAL A 140 26.21 -5.44 8.12
C VAL A 140 26.46 -4.11 7.41
N ARG A 141 26.71 -4.13 6.09
CA ARG A 141 26.88 -2.91 5.28
C ARG A 141 25.64 -2.02 5.32
N LEU A 142 24.44 -2.59 5.41
CA LEU A 142 23.21 -1.81 5.47
C LEU A 142 23.10 -0.95 6.72
N LEU A 143 23.76 -1.31 7.82
CA LEU A 143 23.75 -0.52 9.08
C LEU A 143 24.27 0.93 8.91
N ALA A 144 24.98 1.22 7.81
CA ALA A 144 25.50 2.54 7.49
C ALA A 144 24.46 3.50 6.87
N TYR A 145 23.22 3.06 6.66
CA TYR A 145 22.17 3.81 5.97
C TYR A 145 20.96 4.02 6.88
N ASP A 146 20.14 5.04 6.61
CA ASP A 146 18.95 5.34 7.39
C ASP A 146 17.65 5.35 6.59
N ARG A 147 17.74 5.22 5.26
CA ARG A 147 16.58 5.13 4.38
C ARG A 147 16.85 4.22 3.19
N TRP A 148 15.77 3.81 2.53
CA TRP A 148 15.82 3.09 1.28
C TRP A 148 14.91 3.78 0.29
N ASP A 149 15.48 4.64 -0.56
CA ASP A 149 14.72 5.28 -1.63
C ASP A 149 14.55 4.31 -2.81
N LEU A 150 13.30 3.96 -3.10
CA LEU A 150 12.95 3.07 -4.21
C LEU A 150 13.19 3.70 -5.59
N PHE A 151 13.46 5.00 -5.68
CA PHE A 151 13.75 5.69 -6.93
C PHE A 151 15.25 5.87 -7.18
N ASN A 152 16.11 5.71 -6.18
CA ASN A 152 17.53 5.93 -6.38
C ASN A 152 18.21 4.68 -6.96
N GLY A 153 18.63 4.74 -8.24
CA GLY A 153 19.31 3.62 -8.90
C GLY A 153 18.41 2.43 -9.23
N SER A 154 17.09 2.62 -9.31
CA SER A 154 16.11 1.58 -9.63
C SER A 154 15.54 1.70 -11.04
N PRO A 155 14.88 0.64 -11.57
CA PRO A 155 14.09 0.72 -12.80
C PRO A 155 12.99 1.81 -12.77
N LEU A 156 12.46 2.17 -11.60
CA LEU A 156 11.45 3.23 -11.46
C LEU A 156 11.99 4.63 -11.85
N SER A 157 13.31 4.81 -11.82
CA SER A 157 13.96 6.06 -12.25
C SER A 157 14.13 6.18 -13.76
N ALA A 158 14.17 5.06 -14.49
CA ALA A 158 14.54 5.04 -15.90
C ALA A 158 13.43 5.56 -16.84
N GLY A 159 12.17 5.49 -16.43
CA GLY A 159 11.02 5.86 -17.25
C GLY A 159 10.51 7.29 -17.03
N ALA A 160 9.90 7.88 -18.07
CA ALA A 160 9.18 9.14 -17.93
C ALA A 160 7.88 9.00 -17.11
N ARG A 161 7.28 7.79 -17.11
CA ARG A 161 6.14 7.41 -16.30
C ARG A 161 6.28 6.00 -15.76
N PHE A 162 5.62 5.72 -14.65
CA PHE A 162 5.59 4.40 -14.04
C PHE A 162 4.25 4.11 -13.35
N ASN A 163 3.89 2.83 -13.30
CA ASN A 163 2.72 2.37 -12.57
C ASN A 163 3.16 1.97 -11.16
N TRP A 164 2.69 2.67 -10.12
CA TRP A 164 3.10 2.37 -8.74
C TRP A 164 2.60 1.01 -8.24
N VAL A 165 1.40 0.61 -8.65
CA VAL A 165 0.75 -0.62 -8.16
C VAL A 165 1.07 -1.81 -9.04
N ALA A 166 1.04 -1.62 -10.36
CA ALA A 166 1.33 -2.69 -11.31
C ALA A 166 2.74 -2.59 -11.89
N GLY A 167 3.62 -1.73 -11.38
CA GLY A 167 5.00 -1.61 -11.86
C GLY A 167 5.83 -2.85 -11.58
N GLU A 168 7.08 -2.81 -12.01
CA GLU A 168 8.09 -3.69 -11.43
C GLU A 168 8.31 -3.25 -9.98
N VAL A 169 8.20 -4.20 -9.05
CA VAL A 169 8.47 -3.99 -7.63
C VAL A 169 9.69 -4.82 -7.25
N PRO A 170 10.48 -4.38 -6.24
CA PRO A 170 11.57 -5.19 -5.75
C PRO A 170 11.02 -6.43 -5.04
N ASP A 171 11.70 -7.57 -5.16
CA ASP A 171 11.31 -8.80 -4.45
C ASP A 171 11.54 -8.69 -2.94
N LEU A 172 10.53 -8.18 -2.24
CA LEU A 172 10.52 -8.04 -0.78
C LEU A 172 10.49 -9.40 -0.06
N PHE A 173 10.02 -10.47 -0.70
CA PHE A 173 9.96 -11.81 -0.10
C PHE A 173 11.36 -12.42 0.03
N LEU A 174 12.26 -12.10 -0.91
CA LEU A 174 13.66 -12.48 -0.80
C LEU A 174 14.31 -11.89 0.45
N LEU A 175 14.05 -10.61 0.75
CA LEU A 175 14.54 -9.97 1.98
C LEU A 175 13.98 -10.63 3.24
N GLN A 176 12.68 -10.95 3.26
CA GLN A 176 12.07 -11.68 4.37
C GLN A 176 12.72 -13.06 4.59
N ARG A 177 13.09 -13.75 3.51
CA ARG A 177 13.77 -15.04 3.58
C ARG A 177 15.18 -14.90 4.16
N TRP A 178 15.95 -13.94 3.66
CA TRP A 178 17.28 -13.64 4.17
C TRP A 178 17.25 -13.28 5.67
N ALA A 179 16.25 -12.54 6.13
CA ALA A 179 16.08 -12.24 7.55
C ALA A 179 15.86 -13.50 8.41
N LYS A 180 15.05 -14.47 7.94
CA LYS A 180 14.89 -15.77 8.63
C LYS A 180 16.21 -16.52 8.70
N PHE A 181 16.96 -16.57 7.59
CA PHE A 181 18.28 -17.22 7.57
C PHE A 181 19.28 -16.53 8.50
N ARG A 182 19.26 -15.19 8.55
CA ARG A 182 20.13 -14.42 9.43
C ARG A 182 19.84 -14.69 10.91
N MET A 183 18.57 -14.70 11.30
CA MET A 183 18.16 -15.06 12.67
C MET A 183 18.54 -16.50 13.00
N LEU A 184 18.28 -17.44 12.08
CA LEU A 184 18.64 -18.85 12.28
C LEU A 184 20.15 -19.04 12.46
N GLN A 185 20.96 -18.31 11.68
CA GLN A 185 22.40 -18.31 11.82
C GLN A 185 22.81 -17.80 13.20
N GLY A 186 22.29 -16.64 13.64
CA GLY A 186 22.64 -16.04 14.92
C GLY A 186 22.28 -16.92 16.12
N LEU A 187 21.10 -17.56 16.08
CA LEU A 187 20.67 -18.51 17.10
C LEU A 187 21.61 -19.72 17.21
N ARG A 188 22.15 -20.20 16.09
CA ARG A 188 23.03 -21.38 16.05
C ARG A 188 24.48 -21.07 16.37
N THR A 189 24.96 -19.88 16.03
CA THR A 189 26.33 -19.45 16.30
C THR A 189 26.49 -18.78 17.66
N GLY A 190 25.40 -18.62 18.43
CA GLY A 190 25.43 -17.94 19.73
C GLY A 190 25.51 -16.41 19.63
N HIS A 191 25.17 -15.83 18.48
CA HIS A 191 25.14 -14.39 18.21
C HIS A 191 23.73 -13.90 17.80
N PRO A 192 22.68 -14.14 18.62
CA PRO A 192 21.31 -13.81 18.24
C PRO A 192 21.03 -12.31 18.28
N LEU A 193 21.72 -11.55 19.14
CA LEU A 193 21.50 -10.11 19.28
C LEU A 193 22.02 -9.35 18.05
N GLU A 194 23.20 -9.70 17.57
CA GLU A 194 23.77 -9.12 16.35
C GLU A 194 22.92 -9.45 15.12
N ALA A 195 22.30 -10.64 15.10
CA ALA A 195 21.34 -11.02 14.07
C ALA A 195 20.07 -10.16 14.13
N ALA A 196 19.52 -10.00 15.34
CA ALA A 196 18.33 -9.20 15.59
C ALA A 196 18.55 -7.75 15.18
N GLN A 197 19.70 -7.16 15.53
CA GLN A 197 20.09 -5.81 15.11
C GLN A 197 20.03 -5.65 13.60
N GLN A 198 20.65 -6.57 12.84
CA GLN A 198 20.69 -6.50 11.38
C GLN A 198 19.31 -6.67 10.74
N VAL A 199 18.49 -7.60 11.26
CA VAL A 199 17.11 -7.82 10.77
C VAL A 199 16.21 -6.62 11.09
N ARG A 200 16.33 -6.08 12.29
CA ARG A 200 15.60 -4.88 12.71
C ARG A 200 16.01 -3.65 11.90
N HIS A 201 17.29 -3.53 11.57
CA HIS A 201 17.75 -2.45 10.69
C HIS A 201 17.20 -2.60 9.27
N LEU A 202 17.13 -3.82 8.73
CA LEU A 202 16.44 -4.08 7.46
C LEU A 202 14.95 -3.73 7.54
N ALA A 203 14.29 -3.99 8.67
CA ALA A 203 12.91 -3.56 8.92
C ALA A 203 12.77 -2.04 8.90
N TRP A 204 13.72 -1.32 9.50
CA TRP A 204 13.78 0.14 9.45
C TRP A 204 13.88 0.64 8.00
N LEU A 205 14.87 0.15 7.24
CA LEU A 205 15.04 0.56 5.84
C LEU A 205 13.78 0.28 5.02
N SER A 206 13.15 -0.88 5.23
CA SER A 206 11.89 -1.24 4.57
C SER A 206 10.76 -0.27 4.90
N LEU A 207 10.59 0.09 6.17
CA LEU A 207 9.61 1.10 6.59
C LEU A 207 9.90 2.47 5.98
N ARG A 208 11.19 2.83 5.89
CA ARG A 208 11.70 4.09 5.32
C ARG A 208 11.82 4.07 3.80
N THR A 209 11.15 3.14 3.13
CA THR A 209 10.75 3.30 1.72
C THR A 209 9.54 4.23 1.58
N ASP A 210 8.89 4.59 2.69
CA ASP A 210 7.67 5.37 2.76
C ASP A 210 6.55 4.79 1.86
N SER A 211 6.48 3.46 1.76
CA SER A 211 5.49 2.73 0.96
C SER A 211 4.73 1.71 1.79
N LEU A 212 3.48 1.41 1.43
CA LEU A 212 2.69 0.37 2.11
C LEU A 212 3.39 -0.98 2.05
N ALA A 213 3.93 -1.35 0.89
CA ALA A 213 4.65 -2.61 0.69
C ALA A 213 5.88 -2.72 1.61
N GLY A 214 6.69 -1.66 1.71
CA GLY A 214 7.84 -1.62 2.61
C GLY A 214 7.44 -1.63 4.09
N GLY A 215 6.36 -0.95 4.46
CA GLY A 215 5.77 -1.03 5.80
C GLY A 215 5.33 -2.45 6.16
N SER A 216 4.64 -3.15 5.26
CA SER A 216 4.25 -4.54 5.46
C SER A 216 5.46 -5.47 5.60
N LEU A 217 6.52 -5.27 4.81
CA LEU A 217 7.78 -5.99 4.99
C LEU A 217 8.38 -5.72 6.38
N ALA A 218 8.42 -4.46 6.82
CA ALA A 218 8.97 -4.09 8.13
C ALA A 218 8.25 -4.83 9.28
N VAL A 219 6.91 -4.87 9.27
CA VAL A 219 6.11 -5.64 10.25
C VAL A 219 6.49 -7.11 10.24
N ASN A 220 6.61 -7.72 9.05
CA ASN A 220 6.99 -9.13 8.91
C ASN A 220 8.40 -9.42 9.44
N LEU A 221 9.34 -8.50 9.24
CA LEU A 221 10.72 -8.62 9.73
C LEU A 221 10.80 -8.51 11.27
N LEU A 222 10.03 -7.60 11.86
CA LEU A 222 9.92 -7.47 13.33
C LEU A 222 9.25 -8.70 13.95
N ASP A 223 8.26 -9.29 13.27
CA ASP A 223 7.64 -10.54 13.73
C ASP A 223 8.62 -11.72 13.67
N ILE A 224 9.48 -11.79 12.64
CA ILE A 224 10.57 -12.78 12.57
C ILE A 224 11.52 -12.65 13.77
N GLU A 225 11.93 -11.43 14.10
CA GLU A 225 12.77 -11.13 15.26
C GLU A 225 12.09 -11.57 16.57
N ARG A 226 10.82 -11.20 16.75
CA ARG A 226 10.01 -11.55 17.92
C ARG A 226 9.86 -13.07 18.08
N LEU A 227 9.59 -13.79 17.00
CA LEU A 227 9.49 -15.26 17.02
C LEU A 227 10.82 -15.93 17.38
N ALA A 228 11.94 -15.39 16.88
CA ALA A 228 13.27 -15.87 17.23
C ALA A 228 13.55 -15.66 18.72
N HIS A 229 13.28 -14.47 19.25
CA HIS A 229 13.42 -14.18 20.69
C HIS A 229 12.59 -15.12 21.55
N ALA A 230 11.31 -15.32 21.19
CA ALA A 230 10.39 -16.20 21.93
C ALA A 230 10.76 -17.69 21.86
N SER A 231 11.63 -18.09 20.92
CA SER A 231 12.11 -19.46 20.80
C SER A 231 13.22 -19.83 21.79
N LEU A 232 13.87 -18.83 22.40
CA LEU A 232 14.94 -19.03 23.37
C LEU A 232 14.39 -19.29 24.77
N ALA A 233 14.92 -20.30 25.45
CA ALA A 233 14.61 -20.55 26.86
C ALA A 233 15.14 -19.43 27.78
N SER A 234 16.22 -18.74 27.37
CA SER A 234 16.86 -17.66 28.12
C SER A 234 17.44 -16.63 27.14
N PRO A 235 16.61 -15.71 26.60
CA PRO A 235 17.09 -14.68 25.70
C PRO A 235 18.03 -13.69 26.42
N PRO A 236 19.01 -13.10 25.71
CA PRO A 236 19.81 -11.98 26.21
C PRO A 236 18.94 -10.85 26.79
N ALA A 237 19.29 -10.36 27.98
CA ALA A 237 18.46 -9.38 28.71
C ALA A 237 18.34 -8.01 28.03
N ASP A 238 19.32 -7.68 27.18
CA ASP A 238 19.37 -6.47 26.35
C ASP A 238 18.62 -6.62 25.01
N TRP A 239 18.20 -7.83 24.65
CA TRP A 239 17.38 -8.06 23.45
C TRP A 239 15.90 -7.80 23.73
N THR A 240 15.43 -6.60 23.42
CA THR A 240 14.02 -6.20 23.55
C THR A 240 13.34 -6.06 22.18
N PRO A 241 12.76 -7.15 21.60
CA PRO A 241 12.02 -7.05 20.33
C PRO A 241 10.70 -6.29 20.52
N MET A 242 10.13 -5.81 19.42
CA MET A 242 8.78 -5.25 19.42
C MET A 242 7.78 -6.29 19.93
N SER A 243 6.87 -5.87 20.82
CA SER A 243 5.81 -6.74 21.33
C SER A 243 4.82 -7.12 20.22
N ALA A 244 4.11 -8.25 20.40
CA ALA A 244 3.07 -8.67 19.46
C ALA A 244 1.94 -7.64 19.33
N GLU A 245 1.60 -6.96 20.43
CA GLU A 245 0.59 -5.89 20.43
C GLU A 245 1.05 -4.69 19.60
N GLN A 246 2.29 -4.23 19.78
CA GLN A 246 2.85 -3.13 18.99
C GLN A 246 2.97 -3.51 17.51
N THR A 247 3.32 -4.76 17.21
CA THR A 247 3.38 -5.27 15.82
C THR A 247 1.99 -5.23 15.18
N ALA A 248 0.96 -5.68 15.90
CA ALA A 248 -0.43 -5.62 15.44
C ALA A 248 -0.91 -4.17 15.26
N ARG A 249 -0.55 -3.27 16.19
CA ARG A 249 -0.86 -1.84 16.10
C ARG A 249 -0.20 -1.20 14.89
N MET A 250 1.09 -1.44 14.68
CA MET A 250 1.82 -0.96 13.51
C MET A 250 1.14 -1.43 12.23
N ASN A 251 0.83 -2.73 12.12
CA ASN A 251 0.13 -3.27 10.95
C ASN A 251 -1.24 -2.61 10.71
N ALA A 252 -2.03 -2.42 11.77
CA ALA A 252 -3.32 -1.74 11.66
C ALA A 252 -3.17 -0.28 11.21
N LEU A 253 -2.18 0.44 11.74
CA LEU A 253 -1.91 1.82 11.36
C LEU A 253 -1.41 1.94 9.91
N LEU A 254 -0.55 1.04 9.44
CA LEU A 254 -0.11 0.99 8.04
C LEU A 254 -1.29 0.89 7.07
N LEU A 255 -2.28 0.05 7.39
CA LEU A 255 -3.47 -0.19 6.56
C LEU A 255 -4.53 0.92 6.67
N THR A 256 -4.53 1.69 7.75
CA THR A 256 -5.56 2.71 8.02
C THR A 256 -5.07 4.13 7.75
N ALA A 257 -3.77 4.40 7.87
CA ALA A 257 -3.20 5.73 7.65
C ALA A 257 -3.53 6.30 6.26
N PRO A 258 -3.43 5.55 5.14
CA PRO A 258 -3.86 6.04 3.83
C PRO A 258 -5.36 6.40 3.76
N ARG A 259 -6.22 5.82 4.61
CA ARG A 259 -7.65 6.15 4.66
C ARG A 259 -7.88 7.46 5.38
N PHE A 260 -7.27 7.62 6.55
CA PHE A 260 -7.41 8.83 7.35
C PHE A 260 -6.73 10.04 6.70
N ALA A 261 -5.55 9.86 6.09
CA ALA A 261 -4.81 10.92 5.42
C ALA A 261 -5.19 11.13 3.93
N GLY A 262 -6.02 10.24 3.39
CA GLY A 262 -6.31 10.15 1.96
C GLY A 262 -7.34 11.14 1.43
N LEU A 263 -7.56 11.11 0.12
CA LEU A 263 -8.50 11.98 -0.60
C LEU A 263 -9.97 11.72 -0.26
N ALA A 264 -10.28 10.52 0.25
CA ALA A 264 -11.63 10.17 0.66
C ALA A 264 -12.01 10.81 2.00
N ALA A 265 -11.04 11.13 2.88
CA ALA A 265 -11.30 11.74 4.16
C ALA A 265 -11.70 13.22 4.02
N PRO A 266 -12.50 13.77 4.96
CA PRO A 266 -12.69 15.22 5.06
C PRO A 266 -11.33 15.95 5.18
N PRO A 267 -11.13 17.13 4.54
CA PRO A 267 -9.82 17.78 4.51
C PRO A 267 -9.22 18.12 5.88
N ASP A 268 -10.08 18.45 6.85
CA ASP A 268 -9.73 18.69 8.25
C ASP A 268 -9.29 17.40 8.97
N VAL A 269 -10.03 16.31 8.78
CA VAL A 269 -9.68 14.97 9.29
C VAL A 269 -8.35 14.51 8.71
N ALA A 270 -8.15 14.65 7.39
CA ALA A 270 -6.90 14.28 6.74
C ALA A 270 -5.70 15.10 7.24
N ARG A 271 -5.91 16.39 7.53
CA ARG A 271 -4.87 17.25 8.09
C ARG A 271 -4.54 16.86 9.53
N GLN A 272 -5.56 16.59 10.35
CA GLN A 272 -5.37 16.15 11.73
C GLN A 272 -4.62 14.82 11.78
N ALA A 273 -5.05 13.83 11.00
CA ALA A 273 -4.41 12.51 10.92
C ALA A 273 -2.93 12.64 10.52
N ARG A 274 -2.61 13.43 9.49
CA ARG A 274 -1.22 13.71 9.11
C ARG A 274 -0.44 14.44 10.19
N GLY A 275 -1.09 15.32 10.96
CA GLY A 275 -0.46 16.05 12.05
C GLY A 275 -0.07 15.18 13.25
N CYS A 276 -0.88 14.17 13.58
CA CYS A 276 -0.66 13.29 14.73
C CYS A 276 0.12 12.00 14.40
N ALA A 277 0.21 11.62 13.13
CA ALA A 277 0.94 10.42 12.71
C ALA A 277 2.44 10.51 12.99
N THR A 278 3.04 9.36 13.31
CA THR A 278 4.51 9.20 13.33
C THR A 278 5.10 9.60 11.98
N GLN A 279 6.37 10.03 11.94
CA GLN A 279 6.98 10.51 10.69
C GLN A 279 6.91 9.46 9.57
N ALA A 280 7.20 8.19 9.89
CA ALA A 280 7.14 7.09 8.93
C ALA A 280 5.71 6.87 8.39
N ASN A 281 4.71 6.75 9.27
CA ASN A 281 3.32 6.54 8.83
C ASN A 281 2.76 7.74 8.08
N ARG A 282 3.14 8.97 8.47
CA ARG A 282 2.78 10.19 7.74
C ARG A 282 3.31 10.15 6.32
N CYS A 283 4.59 9.83 6.14
CA CYS A 283 5.22 9.79 4.82
C CYS A 283 4.65 8.67 3.95
N LEU A 284 4.45 7.48 4.52
CA LEU A 284 3.76 6.39 3.86
C LEU A 284 2.36 6.78 3.39
N ALA A 285 1.55 7.37 4.28
CA ALA A 285 0.19 7.77 3.95
C ALA A 285 0.18 8.85 2.85
N LEU A 286 1.14 9.78 2.87
CA LEU A 286 1.32 10.77 1.81
C LEU A 286 1.71 10.12 0.47
N THR A 287 2.61 9.14 0.46
CA THR A 287 2.98 8.37 -0.74
C THR A 287 1.77 7.67 -1.36
N GLU A 288 1.00 6.93 -0.56
CA GLU A 288 -0.19 6.23 -1.06
C GLU A 288 -1.30 7.21 -1.48
N THR A 289 -1.40 8.36 -0.82
CA THR A 289 -2.36 9.40 -1.22
C THR A 289 -1.93 10.10 -2.52
N ALA A 290 -0.63 10.33 -2.71
CA ALA A 290 -0.05 10.88 -3.93
C ALA A 290 -0.33 9.96 -5.14
N PHE A 291 -0.28 8.64 -4.93
CA PHE A 291 -0.68 7.66 -5.94
C PHE A 291 -2.13 7.85 -6.35
N HIS A 292 -3.07 7.85 -5.39
CA HIS A 292 -4.49 8.04 -5.70
C HIS A 292 -4.77 9.40 -6.37
N ALA A 293 -4.11 10.46 -5.90
CA ALA A 293 -4.29 11.81 -6.46
C ALA A 293 -3.86 11.84 -7.92
N ARG A 294 -2.69 11.28 -8.21
CA ARG A 294 -2.18 11.21 -9.58
C ARG A 294 -3.04 10.31 -10.47
N LEU A 295 -3.48 9.17 -9.95
CA LEU A 295 -4.34 8.23 -10.66
C LEU A 295 -5.66 8.89 -11.10
N LEU A 296 -6.26 9.72 -10.23
CA LEU A 296 -7.59 10.31 -10.40
C LEU A 296 -7.58 11.72 -11.01
N GLU A 297 -6.42 12.35 -11.16
CA GLU A 297 -6.27 13.72 -11.66
C GLU A 297 -7.11 14.04 -12.92
N PRO A 298 -7.21 13.16 -13.95
CA PRO A 298 -8.02 13.47 -15.14
C PRO A 298 -9.54 13.50 -14.92
N PHE A 299 -9.99 13.09 -13.73
CA PHE A 299 -11.39 12.91 -13.34
C PHE A 299 -11.77 13.77 -12.13
N ALA A 300 -10.86 14.63 -11.66
CA ALA A 300 -11.11 15.48 -10.50
C ALA A 300 -12.27 16.46 -10.75
N ASP A 301 -13.19 16.52 -9.79
CA ASP A 301 -14.13 17.62 -9.63
C ASP A 301 -13.56 18.66 -8.67
N ALA A 302 -14.28 19.76 -8.44
CA ALA A 302 -13.84 20.83 -7.55
C ALA A 302 -13.51 20.34 -6.12
N SER A 303 -14.21 19.32 -5.62
CA SER A 303 -13.94 18.77 -4.28
C SER A 303 -12.64 17.96 -4.26
N LEU A 304 -12.39 17.14 -5.30
CA LEU A 304 -11.16 16.38 -5.43
C LEU A 304 -9.95 17.29 -5.72
N GLU A 305 -10.14 18.36 -6.49
CA GLU A 305 -9.13 19.40 -6.74
C GLU A 305 -8.71 20.07 -5.44
N GLU A 306 -9.65 20.43 -4.56
CA GLU A 306 -9.33 21.00 -3.25
C GLU A 306 -8.54 20.03 -2.37
N ALA A 307 -8.97 18.76 -2.32
CA ALA A 307 -8.27 17.71 -1.56
C ALA A 307 -6.85 17.47 -2.10
N THR A 308 -6.69 17.48 -3.42
CA THR A 308 -5.38 17.33 -4.09
C THR A 308 -4.48 18.53 -3.83
N ALA A 309 -5.02 19.76 -3.90
CA ALA A 309 -4.25 20.95 -3.56
C ALA A 309 -3.83 20.99 -2.08
N ALA A 310 -4.65 20.44 -1.18
CA ALA A 310 -4.26 20.26 0.22
C ALA A 310 -3.13 19.24 0.36
N LEU A 311 -3.21 18.11 -0.34
CA LEU A 311 -2.14 17.12 -0.41
C LEU A 311 -0.82 17.73 -0.92
N ASP A 312 -0.85 18.47 -2.02
CA ASP A 312 0.36 19.08 -2.60
C ASP A 312 1.05 20.04 -1.62
N ARG A 313 0.26 20.80 -0.83
CA ARG A 313 0.80 21.63 0.26
C ARG A 313 1.45 20.79 1.36
N ASP A 314 0.83 19.69 1.75
CA ASP A 314 1.35 18.83 2.82
C ASP A 314 2.61 18.08 2.36
N LEU A 315 2.67 17.60 1.11
CA LEU A 315 3.87 17.00 0.52
C LEU A 315 5.06 17.96 0.56
N SER A 316 4.85 19.24 0.24
CA SER A 316 5.92 20.25 0.30
C SER A 316 6.44 20.54 1.71
N ARG A 317 5.69 20.17 2.76
CA ARG A 317 6.00 20.48 4.17
C ARG A 317 6.43 19.28 5.00
N ALA A 318 6.06 18.06 4.58
CA ALA A 318 6.16 16.86 5.42
C ALA A 318 7.59 16.43 5.75
N GLY A 319 8.58 16.86 4.94
CA GLY A 319 9.99 16.53 5.13
C GLY A 319 10.25 15.03 5.04
N CYS A 320 9.60 14.34 4.09
CA CYS A 320 9.78 12.91 3.90
C CYS A 320 11.19 12.61 3.36
N PRO A 321 11.84 11.56 3.89
CA PRO A 321 13.24 11.24 3.58
C PRO A 321 13.45 10.71 2.16
N THR A 322 12.44 10.07 1.57
CA THR A 322 12.49 9.52 0.23
C THR A 322 11.81 10.43 -0.78
N LEU A 323 12.14 10.24 -2.05
CA LEU A 323 11.50 10.91 -3.16
C LEU A 323 10.12 10.31 -3.51
N ALA A 324 9.72 9.21 -2.87
CA ALA A 324 8.63 8.36 -3.33
C ALA A 324 7.31 9.12 -3.58
N ALA A 325 6.84 9.88 -2.59
CA ALA A 325 5.58 10.60 -2.73
C ALA A 325 5.62 11.66 -3.86
N ASN A 326 6.73 12.36 -4.03
CA ASN A 326 6.91 13.37 -5.08
C ASN A 326 7.01 12.73 -6.47
N GLU A 327 7.75 11.64 -6.60
CA GLU A 327 7.94 10.92 -7.85
C GLU A 327 6.63 10.30 -8.33
N ILE A 328 5.85 9.71 -7.42
CA ILE A 328 4.52 9.19 -7.73
C ILE A 328 3.57 10.32 -8.14
N ARG A 329 3.57 11.44 -7.40
CA ARG A 329 2.69 12.57 -7.70
C ARG A 329 2.95 13.16 -9.09
N THR A 330 4.20 13.18 -9.53
CA THR A 330 4.65 13.86 -10.75
C THR A 330 4.73 12.93 -11.98
N ARG A 331 5.29 11.74 -11.81
CA ARG A 331 5.55 10.78 -12.90
C ARG A 331 4.66 9.53 -12.85
N GLY A 332 3.89 9.32 -11.79
CA GLY A 332 2.93 8.21 -11.73
C GLY A 332 1.95 8.23 -12.91
N VAL A 333 1.48 7.05 -13.32
CA VAL A 333 0.43 6.94 -14.35
C VAL A 333 -0.92 7.42 -13.84
N ALA A 334 -1.66 8.12 -14.70
CA ALA A 334 -3.05 8.47 -14.48
C ALA A 334 -4.00 7.41 -15.08
N LEU A 335 -5.28 7.38 -14.69
CA LEU A 335 -6.29 6.45 -15.22
C LEU A 335 -6.45 6.47 -16.75
N ARG A 336 -6.10 7.59 -17.39
CA ARG A 336 -6.18 7.73 -18.85
C ARG A 336 -4.95 7.20 -19.58
N ASP A 337 -3.89 6.92 -18.84
CA ASP A 337 -2.65 6.45 -19.43
C ASP A 337 -2.81 4.99 -19.87
N PRO A 338 -2.29 4.61 -21.05
CA PRO A 338 -2.38 3.24 -21.54
C PRO A 338 -1.77 2.24 -20.55
N ASP A 339 -0.71 2.66 -19.86
CA ASP A 339 0.05 1.84 -18.90
C ASP A 339 -0.62 1.71 -17.52
N SER A 340 -1.77 2.35 -17.30
CA SER A 340 -2.55 2.19 -16.06
C SER A 340 -3.15 0.79 -15.91
N GLY A 341 -3.30 0.04 -17.02
CA GLY A 341 -4.02 -1.24 -17.05
C GLY A 341 -5.55 -1.10 -16.94
N MET A 342 -6.07 0.12 -16.74
CA MET A 342 -7.50 0.42 -16.57
C MET A 342 -8.11 1.16 -17.78
N SER A 343 -7.36 1.27 -18.87
CA SER A 343 -7.67 2.14 -20.02
C SER A 343 -8.94 1.74 -20.79
N ALA A 344 -9.39 0.47 -20.74
CA ALA A 344 -10.55 -0.01 -21.50
C ALA A 344 -11.89 0.63 -21.08
N GLY A 345 -12.08 0.91 -19.78
CA GLY A 345 -13.30 1.56 -19.28
C GLY A 345 -13.23 3.09 -19.33
N ALA A 346 -12.05 3.66 -19.04
CA ALA A 346 -11.83 5.11 -19.00
C ALA A 346 -11.90 5.78 -20.39
N SER A 347 -11.43 5.08 -21.44
CA SER A 347 -11.45 5.58 -22.82
C SER A 347 -12.86 5.66 -23.42
N ALA A 348 -13.78 4.79 -23.00
CA ALA A 348 -15.17 4.77 -23.48
C ALA A 348 -16.01 5.98 -23.02
N VAL A 349 -15.55 6.77 -22.05
CA VAL A 349 -16.30 7.93 -21.51
C VAL A 349 -15.53 9.25 -21.68
N ALA A 350 -14.23 9.19 -22.00
CA ALA A 350 -13.40 10.36 -22.21
C ALA A 350 -13.77 11.22 -23.43
N TRP A 351 -14.53 10.69 -24.40
CA TRP A 351 -14.88 11.36 -25.67
C TRP A 351 -16.13 12.25 -25.61
N ILE A 352 -16.80 12.38 -24.46
CA ILE A 352 -17.99 13.23 -24.30
C ILE A 352 -17.56 14.56 -23.64
N PRO A 353 -17.25 15.64 -24.40
CA PRO A 353 -16.76 16.90 -23.84
C PRO A 353 -17.84 17.72 -23.10
N GLY A 354 -19.11 17.33 -23.20
CA GLY A 354 -20.24 18.07 -22.65
C GLY A 354 -20.51 17.88 -21.14
N PRO A 355 -21.53 18.58 -20.61
CA PRO A 355 -21.99 18.44 -19.22
C PRO A 355 -22.19 16.99 -18.74
N PRO A 356 -22.84 16.08 -19.50
CA PRO A 356 -22.99 14.69 -19.04
C PRO A 356 -21.66 13.97 -18.93
N GLY A 357 -20.66 14.31 -19.76
CA GLY A 357 -19.32 13.73 -19.66
C GLY A 357 -18.47 14.31 -18.52
N ARG A 358 -18.72 15.54 -18.06
CA ARG A 358 -18.12 16.06 -16.81
C ARG A 358 -18.72 15.38 -15.59
N TRP A 359 -20.04 15.26 -15.55
CA TRP A 359 -20.73 14.53 -14.47
C TRP A 359 -20.30 13.05 -14.43
N LEU A 360 -20.26 12.33 -15.55
CA LEU A 360 -19.79 10.94 -15.57
C LEU A 360 -18.34 10.77 -15.10
N ARG A 361 -17.46 11.75 -15.39
CA ARG A 361 -16.05 11.67 -15.00
C ARG A 361 -15.84 11.83 -13.50
N SER A 362 -16.50 12.80 -12.86
CA SER A 362 -16.41 12.95 -11.40
C SER A 362 -16.94 11.69 -10.69
N ARG A 363 -18.02 11.12 -11.23
CA ARG A 363 -18.60 9.85 -10.76
C ARG A 363 -17.57 8.72 -10.83
N MET A 364 -16.82 8.58 -11.92
CA MET A 364 -15.73 7.59 -12.01
C MET A 364 -14.66 7.76 -10.93
N ALA A 365 -14.21 8.99 -10.67
CA ALA A 365 -13.20 9.22 -9.62
C ALA A 365 -13.68 8.73 -8.26
N TRP A 366 -14.92 9.06 -7.90
CA TRP A 366 -15.54 8.62 -6.66
C TRP A 366 -15.78 7.10 -6.62
N SER A 367 -16.14 6.46 -7.73
CA SER A 367 -16.24 4.99 -7.76
C SER A 367 -14.89 4.32 -7.57
N VAL A 368 -13.81 4.83 -8.17
CA VAL A 368 -12.46 4.27 -7.96
C VAL A 368 -12.02 4.45 -6.51
N LEU A 369 -12.28 5.61 -5.90
CA LEU A 369 -12.05 5.83 -4.47
C LEU A 369 -12.89 4.88 -3.61
N ALA A 370 -14.17 4.68 -3.93
CA ALA A 370 -15.05 3.78 -3.19
C ALA A 370 -14.59 2.32 -3.30
N SER A 371 -14.18 1.85 -4.48
CA SER A 371 -13.67 0.49 -4.66
C SER A 371 -12.38 0.26 -3.90
N ALA A 372 -11.46 1.23 -3.88
CA ALA A 372 -10.25 1.15 -3.07
C ALA A 372 -10.55 1.06 -1.54
N LEU A 373 -11.75 1.46 -1.12
CA LEU A 373 -12.21 1.37 0.27
C LEU A 373 -13.06 0.13 0.57
N GLU A 374 -13.69 -0.52 -0.42
CA GLU A 374 -14.50 -1.74 -0.23
C GLU A 374 -13.61 -2.98 0.06
N ASP A 375 -12.38 -3.03 -0.46
CA ASP A 375 -11.44 -4.16 -0.28
C ASP A 375 -10.81 -4.24 1.12
N LEU A 376 -11.30 -3.42 2.04
CA LEU A 376 -10.61 -3.06 3.26
C LEU A 376 -11.54 -3.29 4.47
N PRO A 377 -11.11 -4.05 5.51
CA PRO A 377 -11.98 -4.40 6.62
C PRO A 377 -12.51 -3.13 7.33
N PRO A 378 -13.76 -3.15 7.83
CA PRO A 378 -14.35 -2.02 8.53
C PRO A 378 -13.51 -1.64 9.75
N LEU A 379 -13.43 -0.34 10.05
CA LEU A 379 -12.62 0.19 11.16
C LEU A 379 -12.99 -0.44 12.51
N ASP A 380 -14.24 -0.86 12.67
CA ASP A 380 -14.77 -1.48 13.88
C ASP A 380 -14.25 -2.91 14.10
N GLU A 381 -13.90 -3.63 13.02
CA GLU A 381 -13.24 -4.94 13.10
C GLU A 381 -11.74 -4.83 13.36
N ASN A 382 -11.15 -3.66 13.05
CA ASN A 382 -9.79 -3.30 13.43
C ASN A 382 -9.68 -2.81 14.88
N LYS A 383 -10.78 -2.75 15.65
CA LYS A 383 -10.70 -2.78 17.12
C LYS A 383 -10.02 -4.08 17.48
N MET A 384 -8.70 -4.01 17.67
CA MET A 384 -7.78 -5.12 17.86
C MET A 384 -8.51 -6.27 18.56
N LYS A 385 -8.86 -7.32 17.79
CA LYS A 385 -9.03 -8.64 18.39
C LYS A 385 -7.70 -8.86 19.09
N GLN A 386 -7.68 -8.71 20.42
CA GLN A 386 -6.55 -9.14 21.21
C GLN A 386 -6.22 -10.55 20.70
N PRO A 387 -4.96 -10.84 20.33
CA PRO A 387 -4.62 -12.20 19.95
C PRO A 387 -5.09 -13.09 21.10
N GLU A 388 -5.99 -14.03 20.81
CA GLU A 388 -6.36 -15.05 21.78
C GLU A 388 -5.06 -15.58 22.36
N ARG A 389 -4.92 -15.51 23.69
CA ARG A 389 -3.77 -16.06 24.38
C ARG A 389 -3.63 -17.49 23.92
N PHE A 390 -2.56 -17.78 23.18
CA PHE A 390 -2.13 -19.14 22.92
C PHE A 390 -1.78 -19.75 24.28
N HIS A 391 -2.76 -20.38 24.92
CA HIS A 391 -2.52 -21.34 25.98
C HIS A 391 -1.90 -22.58 25.32
N GLY A 392 -0.58 -22.55 25.17
CA GLY A 392 0.20 -23.77 24.98
C GLY A 392 -0.07 -24.69 26.17
N GLN A 393 -0.77 -25.79 25.91
CA GLN A 393 -0.80 -26.94 26.80
C GLN A 393 0.64 -27.43 26.96
N ALA A 394 1.28 -27.05 28.07
CA ALA A 394 2.40 -27.80 28.59
C ALA A 394 1.86 -29.17 29.02
N SER A 395 2.04 -30.18 28.18
CA SER A 395 1.94 -31.57 28.60
C SER A 395 3.15 -31.86 29.49
N THR A 396 2.89 -32.00 30.77
CA THR A 396 3.84 -32.55 31.74
C THR A 396 4.17 -33.99 31.34
N PRO A 397 5.45 -34.40 31.30
CA PRO A 397 5.78 -35.80 31.21
C PRO A 397 5.41 -36.46 32.54
N THR A 398 4.60 -37.51 32.48
CA THR A 398 4.33 -38.39 33.62
C THR A 398 5.52 -39.34 33.77
N PRO A 399 5.99 -39.62 35.00
CA PRO A 399 7.22 -40.36 35.28
C PRO A 399 7.25 -41.80 34.74
#